data_AF-A0A958RLH1-F1
#
_entry.id   AF-A0A958RLH1-F1
#
_cell.length_a   1.000
_cell.length_b   1.000
_cell.length_c   1.000
_cell.angle_alpha   90.00
_cell.angle_beta   90.00
_cell.angle_gamma   90.00
#
_symmetry.space_group_name_H-M   'P 1'
#
loop_
_entity.id
_entity.type
_entity.pdbx_description
1 polymer ?
#
loop_
_entity_poly.entity_id
_entity_poly.type
_entity_poly.pdbx_seq_one_letter_code
_entity_poly.pdbx_strand_id
1 'polypeptide(L)'
;MFRSIFEDESSNGEGIFEESIILVLAESQDAAKSIAEEIGRGQQTQYQNAEGNLVRWVFLKVWNIYQIQSDKLDHGTELFSRHLKESEVKSISEGFN
;
A
#
# COMPACT_ATOMS: atom_id res chain seq x y z
N MET A 1 -0.99 -3.55 -0.79
CA MET A 1 -2.14 -2.72 -1.18
C MET A 1 -3.26 -2.97 -0.21
N PHE A 2 -3.86 -1.88 0.26
CA PHE A 2 -5.02 -1.92 1.13
C PHE A 2 -6.20 -1.22 0.46
N ARG A 3 -7.40 -1.55 0.94
CA ARG A 3 -8.63 -0.86 0.57
C ARG A 3 -9.42 -0.53 1.82
N SER A 4 -9.98 0.66 1.87
CA SER A 4 -10.95 1.03 2.89
C SER A 4 -12.32 0.43 2.58
N ILE A 5 -12.97 -0.10 3.61
CA ILE A 5 -14.35 -0.60 3.55
C ILE A 5 -15.16 0.19 4.57
N PHE A 6 -16.24 0.81 4.11
CA PHE A 6 -17.22 1.50 4.95
C PHE A 6 -18.40 0.55 5.22
N GLU A 7 -18.92 0.57 6.45
CA GLU A 7 -20.06 -0.28 6.83
C GLU A 7 -21.42 0.33 6.43
N ASP A 8 -21.46 1.62 6.10
CA ASP A 8 -22.69 2.33 5.77
C ASP A 8 -22.97 2.38 4.25
N GLU A 9 -24.20 2.01 3.86
CA GLU A 9 -24.70 1.97 2.47
C GLU A 9 -24.82 3.38 1.84
N SER A 10 -24.62 4.44 2.63
CA SER A 10 -24.68 5.84 2.21
C SER A 10 -23.40 6.33 1.51
N SER A 11 -22.28 5.61 1.64
CA SER A 11 -21.10 5.86 0.82
C SER A 11 -21.39 5.34 -0.59
N ASN A 12 -21.15 6.14 -1.64
CA ASN A 12 -21.36 5.77 -3.05
C ASN A 12 -20.46 4.59 -3.55
N GLY A 13 -20.05 3.66 -2.67
CA GLY A 13 -19.43 2.38 -3.00
C GLY A 13 -17.93 2.41 -3.28
N GLU A 14 -17.32 3.59 -3.38
CA GLU A 14 -15.91 3.71 -3.76
C GLU A 14 -15.00 3.82 -2.53
N GLY A 15 -14.60 2.67 -2.00
CA GLY A 15 -13.49 2.58 -1.05
C GLY A 15 -12.20 3.17 -1.60
N ILE A 16 -11.41 3.80 -0.74
CA ILE A 16 -10.09 4.36 -1.08
C ILE A 16 -9.06 3.24 -1.08
N PHE A 17 -8.02 3.37 -1.90
CA PHE A 17 -6.92 2.42 -1.97
C PHE A 17 -5.64 3.05 -1.44
N GLU A 18 -4.84 2.24 -0.75
CA GLU A 18 -3.49 2.60 -0.29
C GLU A 18 -2.45 1.69 -0.95
N GLU A 19 -1.53 2.30 -1.67
CA GLU A 19 -0.29 1.67 -2.11
C GLU A 19 0.79 1.86 -1.04
N SER A 20 1.33 0.74 -0.55
CA SER A 20 2.42 0.72 0.42
C SER A 20 3.57 -0.11 -0.15
N ILE A 21 4.79 0.44 -0.02
CA ILE A 21 6.03 -0.19 -0.44
C ILE A 21 6.85 -0.45 0.83
N ILE A 22 7.21 -1.70 1.04
CA ILE A 22 7.99 -2.13 2.22
C ILE A 22 9.27 -2.82 1.77
N LEU A 23 10.32 -2.62 2.56
CA LEU A 23 11.58 -3.34 2.41
C LEU A 23 11.56 -4.58 3.31
N VAL A 24 11.89 -5.74 2.76
CA VAL A 24 12.01 -6.99 3.51
C VAL A 24 13.35 -7.65 3.17
N LEU A 25 13.94 -8.33 4.16
CA LEU A 25 15.08 -9.21 3.96
C LEU A 25 14.58 -10.65 3.84
N ALA A 26 14.94 -11.34 2.76
CA ALA A 26 14.49 -12.71 2.50
C ALA A 26 15.50 -13.47 1.63
N GLU A 27 15.53 -14.79 1.77
CA GLU A 27 16.43 -15.68 1.01
C GLU A 27 15.94 -15.99 -0.41
N SER A 28 14.68 -15.69 -0.71
CA SER A 28 14.06 -15.90 -2.01
C SER A 28 12.88 -14.96 -2.23
N GLN A 29 12.43 -14.83 -3.48
CA GLN A 29 11.25 -14.04 -3.81
C GLN A 29 9.96 -14.60 -3.15
N ASP A 30 9.84 -15.92 -3.03
CA ASP A 30 8.68 -16.56 -2.36
C ASP A 30 8.68 -16.31 -0.84
N ALA A 31 9.87 -16.34 -0.23
CA ALA A 31 10.02 -15.97 1.17
C ALA A 31 9.68 -14.47 1.38
N ALA A 32 10.17 -13.60 0.50
CA ALA A 32 9.85 -12.16 0.52
C ALA A 32 8.33 -11.92 0.42
N LYS A 33 7.66 -12.65 -0.49
CA LYS A 33 6.21 -12.59 -0.65
C LYS A 33 5.50 -12.99 0.64
N SER A 34 5.90 -14.10 1.23
CA SER A 34 5.28 -14.65 2.44
C SER A 34 5.39 -13.67 3.61
N ILE A 35 6.59 -13.09 3.81
CA ILE A 35 6.84 -12.04 4.82
C ILE A 35 5.98 -10.80 4.54
N ALA A 36 5.96 -10.32 3.29
CA ALA A 36 5.20 -9.13 2.92
C ALA A 36 3.68 -9.31 3.11
N GLU A 37 3.15 -10.49 2.81
CA GLU A 37 1.75 -10.83 3.07
C GLU A 37 1.43 -10.93 4.57
N GLU A 38 2.35 -11.47 5.38
CA GLU A 38 2.19 -11.51 6.84
C GLU A 38 2.16 -10.10 7.43
N ILE A 39 3.10 -9.25 7.05
CA ILE A 39 3.13 -7.83 7.42
C ILE A 39 1.83 -7.15 6.99
N GLY A 40 1.41 -7.37 5.74
CA GLY A 40 0.19 -6.78 5.20
C GLY A 40 -1.06 -7.16 6.00
N ARG A 41 -1.22 -8.46 6.32
CA ARG A 41 -2.33 -8.93 7.17
C ARG A 41 -2.27 -8.34 8.58
N GLY A 42 -1.07 -8.22 9.16
CA GLY A 42 -0.86 -7.64 10.48
C GLY A 42 -1.15 -6.13 10.57
N GLN A 43 -1.10 -5.41 9.44
CA GLN A 43 -1.40 -3.97 9.35
C GLN A 43 -2.89 -3.68 9.13
N GLN A 44 -3.72 -4.70 8.94
CA GLN A 44 -5.17 -4.49 8.89
C GLN A 44 -5.66 -3.85 10.19
N THR A 45 -6.55 -2.87 10.05
CA THR A 45 -7.06 -2.11 11.20
C THR A 45 -8.49 -1.66 10.97
N GLN A 46 -9.14 -1.24 12.05
CA GLN A 46 -10.46 -0.62 11.99
C GLN A 46 -10.56 0.52 13.00
N TYR A 47 -11.30 1.57 12.63
CA TYR A 47 -11.57 2.71 13.49
C TYR A 47 -12.90 3.36 13.14
N GLN A 48 -13.43 4.17 14.05
CA GLN A 48 -14.58 5.04 13.75
C GLN A 48 -14.07 6.39 13.25
N ASN A 49 -14.58 6.86 12.12
CA ASN A 49 -14.25 8.19 11.60
C ASN A 49 -14.98 9.30 12.41
N ALA A 50 -14.77 10.57 12.04
CA ALA A 50 -15.37 11.71 12.74
C ALA A 50 -16.91 11.74 12.71
N GLU A 51 -17.53 11.02 11.77
CA GLU A 51 -18.98 10.90 11.61
C GLU A 51 -19.54 9.69 12.39
N GLY A 52 -18.68 8.92 13.07
CA GLY A 52 -19.06 7.70 13.79
C GLY A 52 -19.12 6.45 12.90
N ASN A 53 -18.81 6.56 11.61
CA ASN A 53 -18.83 5.45 10.66
C ASN A 53 -17.63 4.52 10.89
N LEU A 54 -17.88 3.21 10.94
CA LEU A 54 -16.81 2.22 11.02
C LEU A 54 -16.08 2.12 9.68
N VAL A 55 -14.77 2.36 9.71
CA VAL A 55 -13.85 2.21 8.57
C VAL A 55 -12.93 1.04 8.85
N ARG A 56 -12.83 0.11 7.90
CA ARG A 56 -11.91 -1.03 7.94
C ARG A 56 -10.86 -0.90 6.85
N TRP A 57 -9.58 -0.96 7.20
CA TRP A 57 -8.48 -1.11 6.26
C TRP A 57 -8.14 -2.58 6.10
N VAL A 58 -8.37 -3.10 4.89
CA VAL A 58 -8.19 -4.52 4.58
C VAL A 58 -7.05 -4.69 3.60
N PHE A 59 -6.15 -5.60 3.93
CA PHE A 59 -5.07 -6.02 3.04
C PHE A 59 -5.65 -6.78 1.87
N LEU A 60 -5.33 -6.34 0.66
CA LEU A 60 -5.78 -7.02 -0.56
C LEU A 60 -4.76 -8.07 -1.00
N LYS A 61 -3.54 -7.64 -1.28
CA LYS A 61 -2.44 -8.48 -1.74
C LYS A 61 -1.13 -7.70 -1.87
N VAL A 62 -0.05 -8.47 -2.07
CA VAL A 62 1.22 -8.02 -2.65
C VAL A 62 1.07 -7.97 -4.17
N TRP A 63 1.29 -6.80 -4.78
CA TRP A 63 1.20 -6.63 -6.24
C TRP A 63 2.49 -6.97 -6.95
N ASN A 64 3.60 -6.46 -6.45
CA ASN A 64 4.91 -6.60 -7.08
C ASN A 64 5.96 -6.88 -6.02
N ILE A 65 7.00 -7.62 -6.41
CA ILE A 65 8.21 -7.85 -5.62
C ILE A 65 9.39 -7.58 -6.53
N TYR A 66 10.31 -6.74 -6.08
CA TYR A 66 11.52 -6.41 -6.80
C TYR A 66 12.71 -6.75 -5.91
N GLN A 67 13.65 -7.53 -6.46
CA GLN A 67 14.92 -7.77 -5.80
C GLN A 67 15.79 -6.53 -5.92
N ILE A 68 16.33 -6.08 -4.80
CA ILE A 68 17.36 -5.04 -4.80
C ILE A 68 18.70 -5.71 -5.04
N GLN A 69 19.34 -5.40 -6.16
CA GLN A 69 20.67 -5.90 -6.52
C GLN A 69 21.78 -5.09 -5.83
N SER A 70 21.72 -5.02 -4.50
CA SER A 70 22.75 -4.35 -3.71
C SER A 70 23.01 -5.14 -2.45
N ASP A 71 24.29 -5.36 -2.15
CA ASP A 71 24.72 -6.04 -0.93
C ASP A 71 24.48 -5.19 0.32
N LYS A 72 24.34 -3.87 0.14
CA LYS A 72 24.05 -2.89 1.21
C LYS A 72 23.09 -1.82 0.73
N LEU A 73 22.27 -1.33 1.66
CA LEU A 73 21.46 -0.13 1.45
C LEU A 73 22.16 1.03 2.12
N ASP A 74 22.68 1.94 1.30
CA ASP A 74 23.40 3.12 1.76
C ASP A 74 22.52 4.37 1.60
N HIS A 75 22.98 5.49 2.16
CA HIS A 75 22.31 6.76 1.96
C HIS A 75 22.23 7.11 0.46
N GLY A 76 21.02 7.40 -0.02
CA GLY A 76 20.75 7.70 -1.43
C GLY A 76 20.44 6.50 -2.30
N THR A 77 20.40 5.27 -1.77
CA THR A 77 19.95 4.10 -2.54
C THR A 77 18.49 4.26 -2.98
N GLU A 78 18.25 4.23 -4.30
CA GLU A 78 16.91 4.20 -4.86
C GLU A 78 16.29 2.80 -4.66
N LEU A 79 15.15 2.74 -3.95
CA LEU A 79 14.44 1.48 -3.69
C LEU A 79 13.35 1.21 -4.72
N PHE A 80 12.75 2.26 -5.26
CA PHE A 80 11.64 2.18 -6.20
C PHE A 80 11.56 3.45 -7.04
N SER A 81 11.38 3.26 -8.35
CA SER A 81 10.99 4.31 -9.27
C SER A 81 9.98 3.75 -10.26
N ARG A 82 9.04 4.60 -10.71
CA ARG A 82 8.10 4.27 -11.78
C ARG A 82 7.93 5.46 -12.71
N HIS A 83 7.64 5.18 -13.97
CA HIS A 83 7.16 6.20 -14.89
C HIS A 83 5.67 6.43 -14.63
N LEU A 84 5.26 7.70 -14.68
CA LEU A 84 3.87 8.12 -14.53
C LEU A 84 3.39 8.71 -15.86
N LYS A 85 2.15 8.41 -16.23
CA LYS A 85 1.45 9.13 -17.28
C LYS A 85 1.04 10.51 -16.76
N GLU A 86 0.86 11.46 -17.68
CA GLU A 86 0.41 12.81 -17.34
C GLU A 86 -0.89 12.82 -16.50
N SER A 87 -1.83 11.93 -16.82
CA SER A 87 -3.08 11.79 -16.05
C SER A 87 -2.84 11.38 -14.59
N GLU A 88 -1.86 10.50 -14.34
CA GLU A 88 -1.51 10.06 -12.99
C GLU A 88 -0.82 11.17 -12.21
N VAL A 89 0.03 11.96 -12.87
CA VAL A 89 0.66 13.15 -12.27
C VAL A 89 -0.39 14.17 -11.84
N LYS A 90 -1.38 14.46 -12.71
CA LYS A 90 -2.49 15.37 -12.38
C LYS A 90 -3.25 14.91 -11.14
N SER A 91 -3.68 13.64 -11.12
CA SER A 91 -4.39 13.07 -9.97
C SER A 91 -3.59 13.12 -8.66
N ILE A 92 -2.26 12.90 -8.71
CA ILE A 92 -1.41 13.04 -7.52
C ILE A 92 -1.32 14.49 -7.07
N SER A 93 -1.13 15.43 -8.01
CA SER A 93 -0.95 16.86 -7.69
C SER A 93 -2.22 17.54 -7.15
N GLU A 94 -3.40 17.05 -7.53
CA GLU A 94 -4.69 17.63 -7.12
C GLU A 94 -5.10 17.19 -5.70
N GLY A 95 -4.59 16.06 -5.20
CA GLY A 95 -4.94 15.49 -3.89
C GLY A 95 -4.20 16.04 -2.67
N PHE A 96 -3.31 17.04 -2.85
CA PHE A 96 -2.53 17.67 -1.76
C PHE A 96 -3.04 19.07 -1.35
N ASN A 97 -4.20 19.51 -1.84
CA ASN A 97 -4.80 20.80 -1.48
C ASN A 97 -5.74 20.70 -0.27
#